data_AF-A0A3D1RJK2-F1
#
_entry.id   AF-A0A3D1RJK2-F1
#
_cell.length_a   1.000
_cell.length_b   1.000
_cell.length_c   1.000
_cell.angle_alpha   90.00
_cell.angle_beta   90.00
_cell.angle_gamma   90.00
#
_symmetry.space_group_name_H-M   'P 1'
#
loop_
_entity.id
_entity.type
_entity.pdbx_description
1 polymer ?
#
loop_
_entity_poly.entity_id
_entity_poly.type
_entity_poly.pdbx_seq_one_letter_code
_entity_poly.pdbx_strand_id
1 'polypeptide(L)'
;MEERSLRVYDSEKTFFSKLTNTLTKIIIPTQVGINSMLISIKRNNVLKTYENTLEDIENVEKKEAIKKKFEDVYALYLEAVDKHIMDSIYKKVKNDTATDFEKNALSKYYTVIHLKDSEYLEYKYRKQIYLLELDYQSIKRSEKPKLLEKYKKFYLKEMEVLYKGLLKHYSIKLADNLTYGTKEETYNKIFSTVEEYISNVMPLKFEQDKSKEYAQILEDYNNYEKFAVGKLDQNDNIEKNMILLSISRKLFTHSLPLIVAEQCYIKLLKDIRSLIVDTKVIRKQEKAYSLLIRLIEEYNIKLLSTKIYWDKPSDREEYKEFWKKYQEISELKGINNAEYNEQLEILFITNDLKKVSLNENKYYKIIKFYKNKLVELGVMKNLKNSFSSNINLHSTSKKLCRK
;
A
#
# COMPACT_ATOMS: atom_id res chain seq x y z
N MET A 1 43.12 5.71 30.75
CA MET A 1 41.75 6.11 31.12
C MET A 1 41.47 7.43 30.44
N GLU A 2 40.68 7.42 29.38
CA GLU A 2 40.07 8.63 28.82
C GLU A 2 38.83 8.20 28.03
N GLU A 3 37.69 8.71 28.46
CA GLU A 3 36.35 8.40 27.99
C GLU A 3 36.15 8.91 26.56
N ARG A 4 35.73 8.04 25.64
CA ARG A 4 35.11 8.46 24.38
C ARG A 4 33.61 8.27 24.50
N SER A 5 32.94 9.36 24.88
CA SER A 5 31.49 9.47 24.81
C SER A 5 31.03 9.23 23.36
N LEU A 6 30.10 8.29 23.20
CA LEU A 6 29.33 8.10 21.98
C LEU A 6 28.54 9.39 21.72
N ARG A 7 29.03 10.22 20.80
CA ARG A 7 28.22 11.30 20.24
C ARG A 7 27.03 10.66 19.53
N VAL A 8 25.85 10.79 20.13
CA VAL A 8 24.58 10.57 19.46
C VAL A 8 24.52 11.57 18.30
N TYR A 9 24.76 11.06 17.09
CA TYR A 9 24.51 11.84 15.88
C TYR A 9 23.00 12.05 15.78
N ASP A 10 22.63 13.32 15.74
CA ASP A 10 21.27 13.81 15.58
C ASP A 10 20.70 13.31 14.24
N SER A 11 20.04 12.15 14.28
CA SER A 11 19.60 11.41 13.09
C SER A 11 18.64 12.21 12.21
N GLU A 12 17.92 13.19 12.76
CA GLU A 12 16.94 14.01 12.05
C GLU A 12 17.55 14.80 10.87
N LYS A 13 18.81 15.25 10.96
CA LYS A 13 19.43 16.08 9.91
C LYS A 13 19.94 15.29 8.69
N THR A 14 20.19 13.99 8.85
CA THR A 14 20.68 13.10 7.78
C THR A 14 19.56 12.40 7.00
N PHE A 15 18.36 12.29 7.59
CA PHE A 15 17.20 11.62 6.98
C PHE A 15 16.60 12.43 5.82
N PHE A 16 16.32 13.73 6.03
CA PHE A 16 15.71 14.56 4.98
C PHE A 16 16.67 14.89 3.83
N SER A 17 17.96 15.10 4.12
CA SER A 17 18.97 15.51 3.12
C SER A 17 19.33 14.41 2.11
N LYS A 18 19.11 13.14 2.43
CA LYS A 18 19.29 12.01 1.50
C LYS A 18 18.08 11.79 0.58
N LEU A 19 16.86 12.02 1.07
CA LEU A 19 15.64 11.99 0.27
C LEU A 19 15.54 13.15 -0.72
N THR A 20 15.99 14.35 -0.32
CA THR A 20 16.03 15.49 -1.25
C THR A 20 17.00 15.25 -2.40
N ASN A 21 18.04 14.43 -2.24
CA ASN A 21 19.04 14.23 -3.30
C ASN A 21 18.77 13.04 -4.22
N THR A 22 17.90 12.10 -3.84
CA THR A 22 17.66 10.88 -4.64
C THR A 22 16.42 11.01 -5.54
N LEU A 23 15.38 11.72 -5.09
CA LEU A 23 14.24 12.12 -5.95
C LEU A 23 14.54 13.33 -6.85
N THR A 24 15.61 14.08 -6.56
CA THR A 24 16.04 15.26 -7.34
C THR A 24 17.13 14.93 -8.37
N LYS A 25 17.61 13.68 -8.44
CA LYS A 25 18.60 13.25 -9.44
C LYS A 25 18.02 12.83 -10.79
N ILE A 26 16.70 12.86 -10.94
CA ILE A 26 16.06 12.78 -12.25
C ILE A 26 15.81 14.21 -12.75
N ILE A 27 16.80 14.71 -13.48
CA ILE A 27 16.71 15.84 -14.43
C ILE A 27 16.77 17.24 -13.81
N ILE A 28 17.99 17.76 -13.66
CA ILE A 28 18.30 19.14 -14.05
C ILE A 28 19.31 19.02 -15.19
N PRO A 29 18.94 19.41 -16.42
CA PRO A 29 19.36 20.73 -16.87
C PRO A 29 18.31 21.51 -17.70
N THR A 30 18.40 22.84 -17.57
CA THR A 30 17.79 23.93 -18.36
C THR A 30 16.35 24.37 -18.06
N GLN A 31 16.23 25.66 -17.79
CA GLN A 31 15.07 26.42 -17.34
C GLN A 31 13.98 26.53 -18.40
N VAL A 32 12.93 25.71 -18.35
CA VAL A 32 11.55 26.11 -18.75
C VAL A 32 10.56 25.22 -17.99
N GLY A 33 9.88 25.76 -16.97
CA GLY A 33 8.69 25.14 -16.39
C GLY A 33 7.45 25.39 -17.27
N ILE A 34 6.35 24.70 -16.97
CA ILE A 34 5.02 25.02 -17.52
C ILE A 34 4.55 26.33 -16.88
N ASN A 35 5.03 27.46 -17.40
CA ASN A 35 4.73 28.79 -16.87
C ASN A 35 3.97 29.60 -17.91
N SER A 36 2.71 29.22 -18.15
CA SER A 36 1.78 30.09 -18.86
C SER A 36 1.30 31.21 -17.93
N MET A 37 1.23 32.43 -18.47
CA MET A 37 0.66 33.58 -17.78
C MET A 37 -0.77 33.29 -17.32
N LEU A 38 -1.55 32.55 -18.12
CA LEU A 38 -2.91 32.16 -17.79
C LEU A 38 -2.96 31.24 -16.56
N ILE A 39 -2.09 30.20 -16.52
CA ILE A 39 -2.00 29.29 -15.36
C ILE A 39 -1.63 30.08 -14.12
N SER A 40 -0.67 31.01 -14.22
CA SER A 40 -0.26 31.84 -13.09
C SER A 40 -1.40 32.69 -12.53
N ILE A 41 -2.22 33.31 -13.40
CA ILE A 41 -3.40 34.09 -12.99
C ILE A 41 -4.42 33.19 -12.28
N LYS A 42 -4.76 32.04 -12.88
CA LYS A 42 -5.74 31.09 -12.33
C LYS A 42 -5.26 30.47 -11.02
N ARG A 43 -3.98 30.12 -10.92
CA ARG A 43 -3.32 29.62 -9.70
C ARG A 43 -3.43 30.62 -8.55
N ASN A 44 -3.10 31.88 -8.81
CA ASN A 44 -3.22 32.91 -7.79
C ASN A 44 -4.67 33.11 -7.32
N ASN A 45 -5.64 32.97 -8.24
CA ASN A 45 -7.05 33.04 -7.88
C ASN A 45 -7.48 31.86 -6.99
N VAL A 46 -7.12 30.63 -7.37
CA VAL A 46 -7.48 29.43 -6.58
C VAL A 46 -6.84 29.45 -5.19
N LEU A 47 -5.58 29.91 -5.07
CA LEU A 47 -4.92 30.04 -3.78
C LEU A 47 -5.60 31.06 -2.87
N LYS A 48 -6.06 32.19 -3.41
CA LYS A 48 -6.83 33.18 -2.64
C LYS A 48 -8.17 32.61 -2.17
N THR A 49 -8.91 31.96 -3.07
CA THR A 49 -10.20 31.36 -2.68
C THR A 49 -10.01 30.20 -1.69
N TYR A 50 -8.91 29.46 -1.79
CA TYR A 50 -8.54 28.41 -0.84
C TYR A 50 -8.26 28.99 0.55
N GLU A 51 -7.48 30.07 0.65
CA GLU A 51 -7.22 30.76 1.92
C GLU A 51 -8.56 31.14 2.61
N ASN A 52 -9.54 31.66 1.86
CA ASN A 52 -10.88 31.97 2.40
C ASN A 52 -11.66 30.74 2.91
N THR A 53 -11.40 29.54 2.37
CA THR A 53 -12.06 28.30 2.86
C THR A 53 -11.55 27.85 4.22
N LEU A 54 -10.38 28.36 4.64
CA LEU A 54 -9.77 28.06 5.93
C LEU A 54 -10.27 28.98 7.04
N GLU A 55 -10.98 30.06 6.71
CA GLU A 55 -11.56 30.97 7.69
C GLU A 55 -12.70 30.29 8.47
N ASP A 56 -12.66 30.39 9.80
CA ASP A 56 -13.72 29.88 10.67
C ASP A 56 -14.94 30.78 10.60
N ILE A 57 -15.83 30.45 9.66
CA ILE A 57 -17.11 31.15 9.44
C ILE A 57 -18.23 30.34 10.11
N GLU A 58 -18.89 30.95 11.08
CA GLU A 58 -20.04 30.36 11.79
C GLU A 58 -21.29 30.22 10.89
N ASN A 59 -21.47 31.13 9.93
CA ASN A 59 -22.61 31.11 9.03
C ASN A 59 -22.47 30.02 7.94
N VAL A 60 -23.38 29.04 7.98
CA VAL A 60 -23.40 27.88 7.08
C VAL A 60 -23.56 28.28 5.61
N GLU A 61 -24.47 29.20 5.29
CA GLU A 61 -24.73 29.64 3.91
C GLU A 61 -23.51 30.34 3.29
N LYS A 62 -22.85 31.20 4.06
CA LYS A 62 -21.61 31.87 3.63
C LYS A 62 -20.49 30.85 3.40
N LYS A 63 -20.38 29.85 4.27
CA LYS A 63 -19.40 28.76 4.15
C LYS A 63 -19.63 27.92 2.89
N GLU A 64 -20.87 27.60 2.57
CA GLU A 64 -21.24 26.89 1.34
C GLU A 64 -20.96 27.72 0.08
N ALA A 65 -21.29 29.01 0.10
CA ALA A 65 -21.00 29.92 -1.01
C ALA A 65 -19.49 30.02 -1.30
N ILE A 66 -18.66 30.09 -0.26
CA ILE A 66 -17.19 30.11 -0.39
C ILE A 66 -16.67 28.79 -0.97
N LYS A 67 -17.18 27.65 -0.51
CA LYS A 67 -16.83 26.34 -1.06
C LYS A 67 -17.17 26.22 -2.54
N LYS A 68 -18.39 26.61 -2.92
CA LYS A 68 -18.82 26.58 -4.33
C LYS A 68 -17.95 27.48 -5.20
N LYS A 69 -17.65 28.69 -4.73
CA LYS A 69 -16.73 29.61 -5.42
C LYS A 69 -15.33 29.02 -5.57
N PHE A 70 -14.82 28.35 -4.54
CA PHE A 70 -13.55 27.64 -4.63
C PHE A 70 -13.60 26.51 -5.66
N GLU A 71 -14.65 25.69 -5.68
CA GLU A 71 -14.84 24.61 -6.66
C GLU A 71 -14.85 25.13 -8.10
N ASP A 72 -15.57 26.23 -8.37
CA ASP A 72 -15.63 26.87 -9.69
C ASP A 72 -14.24 27.38 -10.13
N VAL A 73 -13.53 28.08 -9.24
CA VAL A 73 -12.19 28.62 -9.53
C VAL A 73 -11.17 27.50 -9.69
N TYR A 74 -11.28 26.45 -8.89
CA TYR A 74 -10.43 25.26 -8.95
C TYR A 74 -10.60 24.53 -10.28
N ALA A 75 -11.84 24.33 -10.75
CA ALA A 75 -12.11 23.74 -12.05
C ALA A 75 -11.47 24.55 -13.19
N LEU A 76 -11.65 25.88 -13.18
CA LEU A 76 -11.04 26.78 -14.18
C LEU A 76 -9.51 26.77 -14.13
N TYR A 77 -8.92 26.57 -12.95
CA TYR A 77 -7.48 26.45 -12.79
C TYR A 77 -6.96 25.15 -13.41
N LEU A 78 -7.58 24.01 -13.08
CA LEU A 78 -7.20 22.73 -13.66
C LEU A 78 -7.39 22.70 -15.18
N GLU A 79 -8.47 23.30 -15.68
CA GLU A 79 -8.71 23.42 -17.12
C GLU A 79 -7.61 24.23 -17.81
N ALA A 80 -7.10 25.29 -17.18
CA ALA A 80 -5.98 26.06 -17.72
C ALA A 80 -4.68 25.23 -17.80
N VAL A 81 -4.42 24.37 -16.81
CA VAL A 81 -3.28 23.44 -16.83
C VAL A 81 -3.47 22.39 -17.93
N ASP A 82 -4.67 21.80 -18.02
CA ASP A 82 -5.04 20.79 -19.02
C ASP A 82 -4.89 21.32 -20.46
N LYS A 83 -5.45 22.50 -20.74
CA LYS A 83 -5.31 23.17 -22.05
C LYS A 83 -3.86 23.44 -22.41
N HIS A 84 -3.04 23.87 -21.46
CA HIS A 84 -1.62 24.12 -21.73
C HIS A 84 -0.86 22.86 -22.17
N ILE A 85 -1.24 21.68 -21.67
CA ILE A 85 -0.62 20.42 -22.11
C ILE A 85 -0.85 20.24 -23.62
N MET A 86 -2.07 20.42 -24.10
CA MET A 86 -2.41 20.23 -25.52
C MET A 86 -1.93 21.40 -26.40
N ASP A 87 -2.05 22.64 -25.91
CA ASP A 87 -1.76 23.82 -26.71
C ASP A 87 -0.27 24.15 -26.81
N SER A 88 0.52 23.70 -25.83
CA SER A 88 1.95 24.00 -25.71
C SER A 88 2.78 22.72 -25.72
N ILE A 89 2.63 21.84 -24.72
CA ILE A 89 3.50 20.66 -24.55
C ILE A 89 3.39 19.73 -25.76
N TYR A 90 2.17 19.38 -26.18
CA TYR A 90 1.94 18.54 -27.35
C TYR A 90 2.56 19.14 -28.62
N LYS A 91 2.40 20.44 -28.87
CA LYS A 91 2.99 21.11 -30.04
C LYS A 91 4.51 21.09 -29.99
N LYS A 92 5.11 21.32 -28.82
CA LYS A 92 6.57 21.23 -28.64
C LYS A 92 7.08 19.81 -28.89
N VAL A 93 6.37 18.78 -28.40
CA VAL A 93 6.74 17.38 -28.63
C VAL A 93 6.63 17.04 -30.11
N LYS A 94 5.53 17.44 -30.77
CA LYS A 94 5.32 17.23 -32.21
C LYS A 94 6.39 17.90 -33.07
N ASN A 95 6.90 19.05 -32.64
CA ASN A 95 7.91 19.82 -33.36
C ASN A 95 9.35 19.52 -32.88
N ASP A 96 9.57 18.45 -32.10
CA ASP A 96 10.88 18.07 -31.54
C ASP A 96 11.62 19.16 -30.75
N THR A 97 10.87 20.11 -30.18
CA THR A 97 11.39 21.21 -29.33
C THR A 97 11.10 21.02 -27.84
N ALA A 98 10.43 19.93 -27.47
CA ALA A 98 10.11 19.62 -26.08
C ALA A 98 11.31 19.09 -25.30
N THR A 99 11.39 19.52 -24.04
CA THR A 99 12.29 18.93 -23.05
C THR A 99 11.89 17.49 -22.71
N ASP A 100 12.81 16.70 -22.15
CA ASP A 100 12.49 15.34 -21.68
C ASP A 100 11.40 15.34 -20.61
N PHE A 101 11.35 16.39 -19.78
CA PHE A 101 10.26 16.59 -18.83
C PHE A 101 8.91 16.74 -19.53
N GLU A 102 8.83 17.57 -20.56
CA GLU A 102 7.60 17.81 -21.34
C GLU A 102 7.17 16.55 -22.11
N LYS A 103 8.11 15.78 -22.66
CA LYS A 103 7.85 14.48 -23.28
C LYS A 103 7.26 13.48 -22.28
N ASN A 104 7.88 13.36 -21.10
CA ASN A 104 7.41 12.48 -20.03
C ASN A 104 6.05 12.93 -19.48
N ALA A 105 5.83 14.24 -19.35
CA ALA A 105 4.54 14.80 -18.96
C ALA A 105 3.46 14.38 -19.95
N LEU A 106 3.65 14.63 -21.25
CA LEU A 106 2.66 14.27 -22.27
C LEU A 106 2.38 12.76 -22.33
N SER A 107 3.41 11.92 -22.20
CA SER A 107 3.24 10.47 -22.14
C SER A 107 2.34 10.03 -20.97
N LYS A 108 2.64 10.50 -19.75
CA LYS A 108 1.80 10.23 -18.57
C LYS A 108 0.39 10.76 -18.73
N TYR A 109 0.24 11.94 -19.35
CA TYR A 109 -1.07 12.53 -19.61
C TYR A 109 -1.94 11.61 -20.47
N TYR A 110 -1.41 11.05 -21.57
CA TYR A 110 -2.15 10.12 -22.39
C TYR A 110 -2.55 8.83 -21.65
N THR A 111 -1.66 8.28 -20.82
CA THR A 111 -2.00 7.14 -19.96
C THR A 111 -3.21 7.44 -19.07
N VAL A 112 -3.27 8.65 -18.51
CA VAL A 112 -4.42 9.09 -17.70
C VAL A 112 -5.66 9.30 -18.56
N ILE A 113 -5.56 9.94 -19.73
CA ILE A 113 -6.70 10.16 -20.63
C ILE A 113 -7.33 8.84 -21.09
N HIS A 114 -6.54 7.80 -21.34
CA HIS A 114 -7.05 6.48 -21.73
C HIS A 114 -7.98 5.85 -20.69
N LEU A 115 -7.83 6.20 -19.40
CA LEU A 115 -8.73 5.73 -18.34
C LEU A 115 -10.16 6.27 -18.50
N LYS A 116 -10.36 7.35 -19.26
CA LYS A 116 -11.68 7.98 -19.44
C LYS A 116 -12.70 7.00 -20.02
N ASP A 117 -12.26 6.14 -20.93
CA ASP A 117 -13.12 5.22 -21.66
C ASP A 117 -13.36 3.90 -20.89
N SER A 118 -12.48 3.57 -19.93
CA SER A 118 -12.55 2.33 -19.15
C SER A 118 -13.12 2.53 -17.74
N GLU A 119 -12.64 3.53 -16.99
CA GLU A 119 -12.98 3.78 -15.58
C GLU A 119 -13.11 5.28 -15.32
N TYR A 120 -14.26 5.87 -15.66
CA TYR A 120 -14.47 7.32 -15.62
C TYR A 120 -14.21 7.96 -14.24
N LEU A 121 -14.58 7.27 -13.14
CA LEU A 121 -14.37 7.82 -11.80
C LEU A 121 -12.89 7.79 -11.39
N GLU A 122 -12.17 6.72 -11.71
CA GLU A 122 -10.71 6.66 -11.57
C GLU A 122 -10.04 7.77 -12.40
N TYR A 123 -10.43 7.90 -13.67
CA TYR A 123 -9.96 8.97 -14.56
C TYR A 123 -10.11 10.36 -13.93
N LYS A 124 -11.28 10.66 -13.35
CA LYS A 124 -11.56 11.97 -12.71
C LYS A 124 -10.57 12.28 -11.59
N TYR A 125 -10.22 11.31 -10.75
CA TYR A 125 -9.25 11.51 -9.67
C TYR A 125 -7.82 11.56 -10.21
N ARG A 126 -7.43 10.58 -11.04
CA ARG A 126 -6.09 10.47 -11.64
C ARG A 126 -5.70 11.71 -12.44
N LYS A 127 -6.65 12.27 -13.22
CA LYS A 127 -6.42 13.50 -13.97
C LYS A 127 -6.11 14.68 -13.07
N GLN A 128 -6.87 14.87 -11.99
CA GLN A 128 -6.63 15.98 -11.06
C GLN A 128 -5.30 15.84 -10.33
N ILE A 129 -4.99 14.63 -9.82
CA ILE A 129 -3.70 14.31 -9.18
C ILE A 129 -2.56 14.67 -10.13
N TYR A 130 -2.64 14.21 -11.37
CA TYR A 130 -1.62 14.46 -12.38
C TYR A 130 -1.46 15.96 -12.71
N LEU A 131 -2.55 16.70 -12.91
CA LEU A 131 -2.49 18.14 -13.24
C LEU A 131 -1.90 18.96 -12.08
N LEU A 132 -2.27 18.64 -10.84
CA LEU A 132 -1.70 19.29 -9.64
C LEU A 132 -0.21 18.97 -9.47
N GLU A 133 0.18 17.71 -9.66
CA GLU A 133 1.59 17.30 -9.58
C GLU A 133 2.42 18.00 -10.65
N LEU A 134 1.90 18.08 -11.88
CA LEU A 134 2.58 18.74 -12.99
C LEU A 134 2.85 20.22 -12.69
N ASP A 135 1.86 20.92 -12.15
CA ASP A 135 2.01 22.34 -11.78
C ASP A 135 2.91 22.51 -10.54
N TYR A 136 2.83 21.62 -9.55
CA TYR A 136 3.72 21.61 -8.40
C TYR A 136 5.20 21.50 -8.82
N GLN A 137 5.51 20.54 -9.71
CA GLN A 137 6.87 20.37 -10.23
C GLN A 137 7.33 21.60 -11.04
N SER A 138 6.42 22.24 -11.79
CA SER A 138 6.70 23.49 -12.50
C SER A 138 7.07 24.62 -11.54
N ILE A 139 6.31 24.81 -10.46
CA ILE A 139 6.57 25.85 -9.46
C ILE A 139 7.87 25.58 -8.70
N LYS A 140 8.12 24.32 -8.32
CA LYS A 140 9.36 23.90 -7.64
C LYS A 140 10.61 24.26 -8.43
N ARG A 141 10.53 24.20 -9.76
CA ARG A 141 11.61 24.61 -10.69
C ARG A 141 11.72 26.11 -10.93
N SER A 142 10.70 26.89 -10.55
CA SER A 142 10.59 28.32 -10.89
C SER A 142 11.30 29.29 -9.92
N GLU A 143 12.07 28.78 -8.95
CA GLU A 143 12.85 29.57 -7.96
C GLU A 143 12.02 30.61 -7.16
N LYS A 144 10.71 30.39 -6.98
CA LYS A 144 9.80 31.28 -6.22
C LYS A 144 9.42 30.65 -4.87
N PRO A 145 10.24 30.76 -3.81
CA PRO A 145 10.05 30.04 -2.55
C PRO A 145 8.73 30.38 -1.85
N LYS A 146 8.35 31.66 -1.78
CA LYS A 146 7.08 32.11 -1.15
C LYS A 146 5.85 31.53 -1.84
N LEU A 147 5.87 31.45 -3.18
CA LEU A 147 4.78 30.85 -3.95
C LEU A 147 4.74 29.34 -3.73
N LEU A 148 5.90 28.68 -3.73
CA LEU A 148 6.01 27.25 -3.50
C LEU A 148 5.46 26.86 -2.14
N GLU A 149 5.77 27.60 -1.07
CA GLU A 149 5.25 27.34 0.28
C GLU A 149 3.72 27.47 0.35
N LYS A 150 3.16 28.54 -0.21
CA LYS A 150 1.70 28.73 -0.28
C LYS A 150 1.02 27.62 -1.07
N TYR A 151 1.55 27.33 -2.25
CA TYR A 151 0.99 26.30 -3.12
C TYR A 151 1.13 24.90 -2.50
N LYS A 152 2.23 24.61 -1.79
CA LYS A 152 2.45 23.32 -1.12
C LYS A 152 1.33 23.01 -0.11
N LYS A 153 0.85 23.98 0.66
CA LYS A 153 -0.28 23.79 1.60
C LYS A 153 -1.57 23.39 0.88
N PHE A 154 -1.92 24.13 -0.17
CA PHE A 154 -3.07 23.82 -1.03
C PHE A 154 -2.93 22.44 -1.69
N TYR A 155 -1.79 22.19 -2.32
CA TYR A 155 -1.46 20.93 -2.98
C TYR A 155 -1.62 19.72 -2.06
N LEU A 156 -1.06 19.79 -0.84
CA LEU A 156 -1.13 18.69 0.13
C LEU A 156 -2.57 18.40 0.56
N LYS A 157 -3.39 19.44 0.74
CA LYS A 157 -4.80 19.31 1.10
C LYS A 157 -5.60 18.64 -0.03
N GLU A 158 -5.44 19.12 -1.26
CA GLU A 158 -6.15 18.56 -2.41
C GLU A 158 -5.69 17.13 -2.73
N MET A 159 -4.38 16.86 -2.69
CA MET A 159 -3.87 15.50 -2.87
C MET A 159 -4.48 14.54 -1.84
N GLU A 160 -4.55 14.92 -0.57
CA GLU A 160 -5.18 14.08 0.44
C GLU A 160 -6.65 13.77 0.12
N VAL A 161 -7.43 14.76 -0.33
CA VAL A 161 -8.83 14.57 -0.74
C VAL A 161 -8.93 13.62 -1.94
N LEU A 162 -8.08 13.81 -2.95
CA LEU A 162 -8.09 13.02 -4.18
C LEU A 162 -7.69 11.56 -3.94
N TYR A 163 -6.60 11.32 -3.20
CA TYR A 163 -6.18 9.96 -2.84
C TYR A 163 -7.21 9.26 -1.95
N LYS A 164 -7.83 9.98 -1.00
CA LYS A 164 -8.96 9.45 -0.20
C LYS A 164 -10.15 9.08 -1.08
N GLY A 165 -10.50 9.90 -2.07
CA GLY A 165 -11.58 9.63 -3.01
C GLY A 165 -11.29 8.40 -3.88
N LEU A 166 -10.06 8.29 -4.37
CA LEU A 166 -9.61 7.18 -5.20
C LEU A 166 -9.59 5.85 -4.45
N LEU A 167 -9.05 5.82 -3.23
CA LEU A 167 -9.08 4.62 -2.38
C LEU A 167 -10.51 4.21 -1.99
N LYS A 168 -11.40 5.19 -1.75
CA LYS A 168 -12.82 4.92 -1.52
C LYS A 168 -13.47 4.29 -2.74
N HIS A 169 -13.15 4.78 -3.95
CA HIS A 169 -13.64 4.20 -5.19
C HIS A 169 -13.24 2.73 -5.34
N TYR A 170 -11.96 2.39 -5.16
CA TYR A 170 -11.51 1.00 -5.23
C TYR A 170 -12.09 0.13 -4.12
N SER A 171 -12.27 0.68 -2.92
CA SER A 171 -12.92 0.00 -1.81
C SER A 171 -14.36 -0.39 -2.13
N ILE A 172 -15.12 0.51 -2.75
CA ILE A 172 -16.48 0.22 -3.23
C ILE A 172 -16.42 -0.86 -4.32
N LYS A 173 -15.51 -0.73 -5.27
CA LYS A 173 -15.35 -1.69 -6.36
C LYS A 173 -15.06 -3.12 -5.86
N LEU A 174 -14.27 -3.26 -4.80
CA LEU A 174 -14.01 -4.57 -4.17
C LEU A 174 -15.23 -5.19 -3.49
N ALA A 175 -16.21 -4.37 -3.08
CA ALA A 175 -17.47 -4.85 -2.52
C ALA A 175 -18.41 -5.40 -3.61
N ASP A 176 -18.21 -5.01 -4.88
CA ASP A 176 -19.00 -5.54 -6.00
C ASP A 176 -18.65 -7.01 -6.29
N ASN A 177 -19.57 -7.71 -6.96
CA ASN A 177 -19.38 -9.10 -7.41
C ASN A 177 -18.40 -9.19 -8.60
N LEU A 178 -17.13 -8.86 -8.34
CA LEU A 178 -16.06 -8.90 -9.32
C LEU A 178 -15.58 -10.34 -9.59
N THR A 179 -15.13 -10.57 -10.83
CA THR A 179 -14.36 -11.77 -11.18
C THR A 179 -13.02 -11.81 -10.43
N TYR A 180 -12.39 -12.99 -10.35
CA TYR A 180 -11.10 -13.13 -9.65
C TYR A 180 -10.01 -12.22 -10.22
N GLY A 181 -9.89 -12.12 -11.55
CA GLY A 181 -8.90 -11.26 -12.21
C GLY A 181 -9.10 -9.79 -11.89
N THR A 182 -10.35 -9.30 -11.98
CA THR A 182 -10.68 -7.90 -11.67
C THR A 182 -10.46 -7.57 -10.19
N LYS A 183 -10.63 -8.54 -9.27
CA LYS A 183 -10.27 -8.36 -7.85
C LYS A 183 -8.76 -8.19 -7.67
N GLU A 184 -7.95 -9.01 -8.34
CA GLU A 184 -6.49 -8.95 -8.27
C GLU A 184 -5.98 -7.59 -8.77
N GLU A 185 -6.48 -7.13 -9.91
CA GLU A 185 -6.19 -5.79 -10.44
C GLU A 185 -6.58 -4.69 -9.46
N THR A 186 -7.75 -4.80 -8.82
CA THR A 186 -8.22 -3.79 -7.86
C THR A 186 -7.35 -3.76 -6.60
N TYR A 187 -6.90 -4.91 -6.09
CA TYR A 187 -5.92 -4.94 -4.99
C TYR A 187 -4.62 -4.24 -5.39
N ASN A 188 -4.10 -4.52 -6.59
CA ASN A 188 -2.88 -3.88 -7.08
C ASN A 188 -3.06 -2.36 -7.22
N LYS A 189 -4.21 -1.90 -7.72
CA LYS A 189 -4.55 -0.47 -7.77
C LYS A 189 -4.56 0.17 -6.39
N ILE A 190 -5.09 -0.50 -5.36
CA ILE A 190 -5.05 -0.01 -3.97
C ILE A 190 -3.61 0.11 -3.48
N PHE A 191 -2.80 -0.95 -3.60
CA PHE A 191 -1.41 -0.92 -3.16
C PHE A 191 -0.61 0.17 -3.86
N SER A 192 -0.71 0.28 -5.19
CA SER A 192 -0.02 1.32 -5.96
C SER A 192 -0.49 2.72 -5.58
N THR A 193 -1.77 2.93 -5.31
CA THR A 193 -2.30 4.25 -4.90
C THR A 193 -1.82 4.66 -3.51
N VAL A 194 -1.78 3.71 -2.57
CA VAL A 194 -1.20 3.94 -1.24
C VAL A 194 0.30 4.24 -1.37
N GLU A 195 1.01 3.45 -2.17
CA GLU A 195 2.43 3.64 -2.44
C GLU A 195 2.72 5.03 -3.02
N GLU A 196 2.02 5.44 -4.08
CA GLU A 196 2.19 6.77 -4.70
C GLU A 196 1.97 7.91 -3.70
N TYR A 197 0.94 7.83 -2.85
CA TYR A 197 0.74 8.82 -1.79
C TYR A 197 1.90 8.83 -0.80
N ILE A 198 2.36 7.65 -0.38
CA ILE A 198 3.44 7.49 0.59
C ILE A 198 4.76 8.02 0.02
N SER A 199 5.09 7.73 -1.24
CA SER A 199 6.34 8.19 -1.86
C SER A 199 6.32 9.68 -2.21
N ASN A 200 5.18 10.22 -2.65
CA ASN A 200 5.13 11.56 -3.25
C ASN A 200 4.55 12.64 -2.32
N VAL A 201 3.58 12.29 -1.47
CA VAL A 201 2.83 13.25 -0.64
C VAL A 201 3.32 13.24 0.81
N MET A 202 3.61 12.05 1.37
CA MET A 202 4.02 11.94 2.77
C MET A 202 5.32 12.70 3.11
N PRO A 203 6.40 12.67 2.30
CA PRO A 203 7.63 13.41 2.61
C PRO A 203 7.38 14.91 2.74
N LEU A 204 6.51 15.43 1.88
CA LEU A 204 6.12 16.84 1.88
C LEU A 204 5.30 17.21 3.13
N LYS A 205 4.52 16.28 3.67
CA LYS A 205 3.78 16.46 4.93
C LYS A 205 4.71 16.47 6.15
N PHE A 206 5.69 15.58 6.21
CA PHE A 206 6.67 15.57 7.31
C PHE A 206 7.49 16.87 7.39
N GLU A 207 7.76 17.51 6.24
CA GLU A 207 8.40 18.82 6.22
C GLU A 207 7.50 19.94 6.79
N GLN A 208 6.16 19.80 6.76
CA GLN A 208 5.22 20.82 7.23
C GLN A 208 4.72 20.59 8.66
N ASP A 209 4.59 19.33 9.09
CA ASP A 209 3.96 18.96 10.35
C ASP A 209 4.83 17.97 11.12
N LYS A 210 5.21 18.34 12.34
CA LYS A 210 6.01 17.53 13.28
C LYS A 210 5.17 16.98 14.43
N SER A 211 3.87 16.79 14.25
CA SER A 211 2.99 16.29 15.31
C SER A 211 3.40 14.89 15.81
N LYS A 212 3.01 14.56 17.05
CA LYS A 212 3.28 13.26 17.68
C LYS A 212 2.61 12.08 16.95
N GLU A 213 1.49 12.30 16.26
CA GLU A 213 0.82 11.26 15.45
C GLU A 213 1.70 10.78 14.29
N TYR A 214 2.57 11.65 13.76
CA TYR A 214 3.49 11.28 12.69
C TYR A 214 4.66 10.42 13.16
N ALA A 215 4.97 10.36 14.47
CA ALA A 215 6.09 9.56 14.97
C ALA A 215 5.92 8.06 14.69
N GLN A 216 4.72 7.52 14.93
CA GLN A 216 4.42 6.11 14.64
C GLN A 216 4.28 5.82 13.14
N ILE A 217 3.94 6.83 12.33
CA ILE A 217 3.89 6.70 10.86
C ILE A 217 5.30 6.75 10.28
N LEU A 218 6.19 7.55 10.89
CA LEU A 218 7.56 7.73 10.47
C LEU A 218 8.38 6.44 10.59
N GLU A 219 8.19 5.65 11.65
CA GLU A 219 8.86 4.35 11.80
C GLU A 219 8.48 3.38 10.67
N ASP A 220 7.17 3.22 10.40
CA ASP A 220 6.68 2.38 9.31
C ASP A 220 7.16 2.92 7.94
N TYR A 221 7.17 4.24 7.77
CA TYR A 221 7.69 4.88 6.56
C TYR A 221 9.18 4.59 6.33
N ASN A 222 10.00 4.67 7.38
CA ASN A 222 11.43 4.34 7.29
C ASN A 222 11.66 2.87 6.93
N ASN A 223 10.76 1.97 7.37
CA ASN A 223 10.79 0.58 6.95
C ASN A 223 10.38 0.42 5.48
N TYR A 224 9.39 1.18 5.01
CA TYR A 224 9.02 1.23 3.59
C TYR A 224 10.17 1.77 2.71
N GLU A 225 10.91 2.78 3.15
CA GLU A 225 11.96 3.43 2.36
C GLU A 225 13.06 2.46 1.89
N LYS A 226 13.32 1.40 2.67
CA LYS A 226 14.25 0.32 2.31
C LYS A 226 13.88 -0.38 1.00
N PHE A 227 12.59 -0.36 0.63
CA PHE A 227 12.06 -0.95 -0.59
C PHE A 227 11.98 0.03 -1.77
N ALA A 228 12.24 1.32 -1.55
CA ALA A 228 12.19 2.33 -2.61
C ALA A 228 13.40 2.24 -3.58
N VAL A 229 14.46 1.50 -3.21
CA VAL A 229 15.71 1.39 -3.98
C VAL A 229 16.00 -0.06 -4.34
N GLY A 230 16.29 -0.30 -5.62
CA GLY A 230 16.72 -1.60 -6.11
C GLY A 230 15.59 -2.47 -6.69
N LYS A 231 15.98 -3.64 -7.20
CA LYS A 231 15.03 -4.60 -7.78
C LYS A 231 14.49 -5.51 -6.67
N LEU A 232 13.20 -5.39 -6.38
CA LEU A 232 12.52 -6.20 -5.38
C LEU A 232 12.15 -7.58 -5.92
N ASP A 233 12.33 -8.62 -5.11
CA ASP A 233 11.79 -9.94 -5.40
C ASP A 233 10.31 -10.06 -4.96
N GLN A 234 9.67 -11.22 -5.20
CA GLN A 234 8.27 -11.41 -4.82
C GLN A 234 8.03 -11.32 -3.31
N ASN A 235 8.98 -11.81 -2.50
CA ASN A 235 8.89 -11.74 -1.05
C ASN A 235 8.95 -10.29 -0.57
N ASP A 236 9.89 -9.52 -1.13
CA ASP A 236 10.08 -8.11 -0.81
C ASP A 236 8.84 -7.28 -1.22
N ASN A 237 8.20 -7.59 -2.34
CA ASN A 237 6.96 -6.93 -2.76
C ASN A 237 5.79 -7.22 -1.80
N ILE A 238 5.67 -8.46 -1.28
CA ILE A 238 4.64 -8.80 -0.30
C ILE A 238 4.90 -8.06 1.02
N GLU A 239 6.16 -8.01 1.48
CA GLU A 239 6.53 -7.27 2.69
C GLU A 239 6.27 -5.77 2.54
N LYS A 240 6.65 -5.19 1.41
CA LYS A 240 6.35 -3.79 1.07
C LYS A 240 4.84 -3.53 1.17
N ASN A 241 4.01 -4.36 0.53
CA ASN A 241 2.57 -4.20 0.54
C ASN A 241 1.96 -4.36 1.94
N MET A 242 2.52 -5.23 2.78
CA MET A 242 2.13 -5.34 4.19
C MET A 242 2.39 -4.03 4.95
N ILE A 243 3.58 -3.44 4.82
CA ILE A 243 3.93 -2.16 5.46
C ILE A 243 3.03 -1.02 4.94
N LEU A 244 2.78 -0.98 3.63
CA LEU A 244 1.86 -0.01 3.02
C LEU A 244 0.46 -0.12 3.64
N LEU A 245 -0.05 -1.33 3.91
CA LEU A 245 -1.33 -1.51 4.59
C LEU A 245 -1.30 -1.00 6.03
N SER A 246 -0.25 -1.30 6.79
CA SER A 246 -0.12 -0.82 8.17
C SER A 246 -0.14 0.71 8.24
N ILE A 247 0.54 1.39 7.31
CA ILE A 247 0.48 2.86 7.17
C ILE A 247 -0.92 3.32 6.74
N SER A 248 -1.52 2.66 5.75
CA SER A 248 -2.85 3.02 5.23
C SER A 248 -3.94 2.96 6.30
N ARG A 249 -3.83 2.03 7.27
CA ARG A 249 -4.77 1.92 8.39
C ARG A 249 -4.75 3.12 9.32
N LYS A 250 -3.63 3.85 9.38
CA LYS A 250 -3.51 5.10 10.16
C LYS A 250 -4.03 6.30 9.37
N LEU A 251 -3.79 6.33 8.05
CA LEU A 251 -4.08 7.50 7.20
C LEU A 251 -5.46 7.52 6.54
N PHE A 252 -6.01 6.35 6.22
CA PHE A 252 -7.15 6.20 5.31
C PHE A 252 -8.30 5.39 5.91
N THR A 253 -8.50 5.43 7.23
CA THR A 253 -9.52 4.62 7.94
C THR A 253 -10.92 4.62 7.29
N HIS A 254 -11.37 5.77 6.80
CA HIS A 254 -12.68 5.94 6.15
C HIS A 254 -12.69 5.63 4.65
N SER A 255 -11.54 5.78 3.98
CA SER A 255 -11.39 5.56 2.53
C SER A 255 -10.99 4.13 2.19
N LEU A 256 -10.33 3.45 3.12
CA LEU A 256 -9.97 2.04 3.09
C LEU A 256 -10.53 1.38 4.37
N PRO A 257 -11.85 1.08 4.38
CA PRO A 257 -12.52 0.54 5.54
C PRO A 257 -11.91 -0.77 6.01
N LEU A 258 -12.14 -1.12 7.29
CA LEU A 258 -11.54 -2.31 7.92
C LEU A 258 -11.78 -3.59 7.11
N ILE A 259 -12.99 -3.77 6.56
CA ILE A 259 -13.35 -4.94 5.75
C ILE A 259 -12.49 -5.05 4.48
N VAL A 260 -12.19 -3.93 3.83
CA VAL A 260 -11.36 -3.89 2.62
C VAL A 260 -9.89 -4.13 2.97
N ALA A 261 -9.41 -3.54 4.08
CA ALA A 261 -8.08 -3.83 4.58
C ALA A 261 -7.90 -5.32 4.91
N GLU A 262 -8.89 -5.94 5.58
CA GLU A 262 -8.91 -7.39 5.85
C GLU A 262 -8.81 -8.20 4.55
N GLN A 263 -9.56 -7.84 3.50
CA GLN A 263 -9.43 -8.49 2.20
C GLN A 263 -8.02 -8.37 1.60
N CYS A 264 -7.39 -7.20 1.74
CA CYS A 264 -6.01 -6.98 1.28
C CYS A 264 -5.02 -7.85 2.05
N TYR A 265 -5.15 -7.97 3.37
CA TYR A 265 -4.33 -8.88 4.18
C TYR A 265 -4.55 -10.35 3.80
N ILE A 266 -5.81 -10.76 3.58
CA ILE A 266 -6.13 -12.12 3.11
C ILE A 266 -5.49 -12.39 1.74
N LYS A 267 -5.44 -11.39 0.85
CA LYS A 267 -4.72 -11.48 -0.43
C LYS A 267 -3.24 -11.73 -0.21
N LEU A 268 -2.57 -10.91 0.62
CA LEU A 268 -1.14 -11.10 0.91
C LEU A 268 -0.84 -12.45 1.59
N LEU A 269 -1.71 -12.92 2.48
CA LEU A 269 -1.62 -14.27 3.06
C LEU A 269 -1.72 -15.37 1.99
N LYS A 270 -2.52 -15.18 0.94
CA LYS A 270 -2.60 -16.16 -0.17
C LYS A 270 -1.33 -16.11 -1.02
N ASP A 271 -0.84 -14.92 -1.34
CA ASP A 271 0.37 -14.75 -2.14
C ASP A 271 1.59 -15.37 -1.47
N ILE A 272 1.79 -15.12 -0.17
CA ILE A 272 2.95 -15.64 0.55
C ILE A 272 2.88 -17.17 0.71
N ARG A 273 1.69 -17.75 0.90
CA ARG A 273 1.51 -19.20 0.91
C ARG A 273 1.84 -19.82 -0.45
N SER A 274 1.43 -19.19 -1.55
CA SER A 274 1.82 -19.63 -2.90
C SER A 274 3.33 -19.55 -3.07
N LEU A 275 3.95 -18.44 -2.65
CA LEU A 275 5.39 -18.25 -2.73
C LEU A 275 6.17 -19.33 -1.97
N ILE A 276 5.75 -19.67 -0.75
CA ILE A 276 6.35 -20.76 0.05
C ILE A 276 6.30 -22.09 -0.72
N VAL A 277 5.17 -22.39 -1.33
CA VAL A 277 4.93 -23.65 -2.05
C VAL A 277 5.71 -23.72 -3.36
N ASP A 278 5.83 -22.61 -4.08
CA ASP A 278 6.48 -22.54 -5.39
C ASP A 278 8.01 -22.43 -5.27
N THR A 279 8.51 -21.98 -4.11
CA THR A 279 9.94 -21.80 -3.86
C THR A 279 10.64 -23.14 -3.61
N LYS A 280 11.58 -23.48 -4.50
CA LYS A 280 12.44 -24.69 -4.37
C LYS A 280 13.67 -24.48 -3.48
N VAL A 281 14.08 -23.22 -3.29
CA VAL A 281 15.30 -22.87 -2.53
C VAL A 281 14.95 -22.73 -1.06
N ILE A 282 15.45 -23.65 -0.22
CA ILE A 282 15.13 -23.72 1.23
C ILE A 282 15.32 -22.37 1.92
N ARG A 283 16.45 -21.68 1.71
CA ARG A 283 16.70 -20.36 2.33
C ARG A 283 15.64 -19.31 1.97
N LYS A 284 15.15 -19.32 0.72
CA LYS A 284 14.09 -18.39 0.27
C LYS A 284 12.72 -18.80 0.80
N GLN A 285 12.48 -20.11 0.91
CA GLN A 285 11.26 -20.65 1.51
C GLN A 285 11.16 -20.29 2.99
N GLU A 286 12.26 -20.41 3.74
CA GLU A 286 12.35 -19.97 5.14
C GLU A 286 12.14 -18.45 5.27
N LYS A 287 12.73 -17.62 4.39
CA LYS A 287 12.47 -16.17 4.38
C LYS A 287 10.99 -15.85 4.14
N ALA A 288 10.35 -16.52 3.18
CA ALA A 288 8.92 -16.38 2.89
C ALA A 288 8.05 -16.86 4.05
N TYR A 289 8.47 -17.92 4.72
CA TYR A 289 7.81 -18.44 5.90
C TYR A 289 7.90 -17.48 7.10
N SER A 290 9.07 -16.90 7.37
CA SER A 290 9.20 -15.84 8.39
C SER A 290 8.32 -14.62 8.08
N LEU A 291 8.18 -14.25 6.81
CA LEU A 291 7.26 -13.20 6.39
C LEU A 291 5.79 -13.60 6.60
N LEU A 292 5.41 -14.84 6.33
CA LEU A 292 4.07 -15.35 6.62
C LEU A 292 3.73 -15.21 8.11
N ILE A 293 4.64 -15.58 9.02
CA ILE A 293 4.44 -15.45 10.47
C ILE A 293 4.19 -13.99 10.85
N ARG A 294 5.02 -13.05 10.36
CA ARG A 294 4.81 -11.61 10.56
C ARG A 294 3.47 -11.13 10.01
N LEU A 295 3.05 -11.63 8.85
CA LEU A 295 1.80 -11.23 8.21
C LEU A 295 0.57 -11.77 8.95
N ILE A 296 0.67 -12.97 9.52
CA ILE A 296 -0.35 -13.53 10.43
C ILE A 296 -0.45 -12.68 11.70
N GLU A 297 0.68 -12.20 12.24
CA GLU A 297 0.70 -11.29 13.39
C GLU A 297 0.03 -9.95 13.06
N GLU A 298 0.44 -9.28 11.97
CA GLU A 298 -0.17 -8.02 11.52
C GLU A 298 -1.69 -8.17 11.32
N TYR A 299 -2.11 -9.25 10.66
CA TYR A 299 -3.52 -9.50 10.38
C TYR A 299 -4.32 -9.81 11.64
N ASN A 300 -3.90 -10.79 12.46
CA ASN A 300 -4.72 -11.17 13.62
C ASN A 300 -4.55 -10.18 14.78
N ILE A 301 -3.33 -9.74 15.08
CA ILE A 301 -3.05 -8.96 16.28
C ILE A 301 -3.23 -7.47 16.05
N LYS A 302 -2.71 -6.89 14.95
CA LYS A 302 -2.82 -5.45 14.74
C LYS A 302 -4.12 -5.03 14.07
N LEU A 303 -4.68 -5.86 13.20
CA LEU A 303 -5.94 -5.57 12.50
C LEU A 303 -7.17 -6.14 13.23
N LEU A 304 -7.28 -7.48 13.33
CA LEU A 304 -8.51 -8.12 13.83
C LEU A 304 -8.81 -7.85 15.31
N SER A 305 -7.81 -7.51 16.14
CA SER A 305 -8.03 -7.09 17.53
C SER A 305 -8.91 -5.83 17.64
N THR A 306 -8.92 -5.00 16.60
CA THR A 306 -9.74 -3.78 16.52
C THR A 306 -11.13 -4.04 15.92
N LYS A 307 -11.42 -5.27 15.49
CA LYS A 307 -12.66 -5.65 14.80
C LYS A 307 -13.82 -5.82 15.77
N ILE A 308 -14.77 -4.90 15.69
CA ILE A 308 -16.00 -4.90 16.50
C ILE A 308 -17.08 -5.76 15.87
N TYR A 309 -17.29 -5.61 14.56
CA TYR A 309 -18.35 -6.29 13.82
C TYR A 309 -17.83 -7.55 13.11
N TRP A 310 -18.58 -8.64 13.26
CA TRP A 310 -18.29 -9.94 12.67
C TRP A 310 -19.56 -10.41 11.94
N ASP A 311 -19.42 -10.77 10.66
CA ASP A 311 -20.55 -11.23 9.85
C ASP A 311 -21.16 -12.52 10.41
N LYS A 312 -20.31 -13.40 10.96
CA LYS A 312 -20.70 -14.66 11.58
C LYS A 312 -20.29 -14.70 13.06
N PRO A 313 -21.22 -15.08 13.97
CA PRO A 313 -20.88 -15.27 15.38
C PRO A 313 -19.80 -16.32 15.62
N SER A 314 -19.78 -17.40 14.81
CA SER A 314 -18.76 -18.46 14.88
C SER A 314 -17.34 -17.92 14.70
N ASP A 315 -17.14 -17.07 13.69
CA ASP A 315 -15.82 -16.51 13.36
C ASP A 315 -15.30 -15.63 14.50
N ARG A 316 -16.22 -14.95 15.21
CA ARG A 316 -15.92 -14.17 16.41
C ARG A 316 -15.50 -15.06 17.57
N GLU A 317 -16.17 -16.18 17.79
CA GLU A 317 -15.84 -17.14 18.86
C GLU A 317 -14.49 -17.80 18.61
N GLU A 318 -14.24 -18.26 17.38
CA GLU A 318 -12.94 -18.80 16.97
C GLU A 318 -11.81 -17.78 17.20
N TYR A 319 -12.03 -16.52 16.83
CA TYR A 319 -11.05 -15.47 17.07
C TYR A 319 -10.84 -15.19 18.56
N LYS A 320 -11.88 -15.22 19.40
CA LYS A 320 -11.74 -15.05 20.86
C LYS A 320 -10.89 -16.15 21.48
N GLU A 321 -11.08 -17.40 21.06
CA GLU A 321 -10.26 -18.52 21.54
C GLU A 321 -8.79 -18.34 21.14
N PHE A 322 -8.54 -17.94 19.89
CA PHE A 322 -7.20 -17.60 19.41
C PHE A 322 -6.59 -16.45 20.22
N TRP A 323 -7.35 -15.37 20.44
CA TRP A 323 -6.89 -14.18 21.16
C TRP A 323 -6.52 -14.50 22.61
N LYS A 324 -7.32 -15.31 23.30
CA LYS A 324 -7.03 -15.74 24.67
C LYS A 324 -5.71 -16.50 24.75
N LYS A 325 -5.48 -17.47 23.85
CA LYS A 325 -4.20 -18.21 23.78
C LYS A 325 -3.02 -17.30 23.48
N TYR A 326 -3.21 -16.33 22.58
CA TYR A 326 -2.17 -15.33 22.31
C TYR A 326 -1.85 -14.49 23.54
N GLN A 327 -2.86 -14.08 24.33
CA GLN A 327 -2.65 -13.32 25.56
C GLN A 327 -1.84 -14.13 26.58
N GLU A 328 -2.17 -15.40 26.80
CA GLU A 328 -1.42 -16.30 27.67
C GLU A 328 0.06 -16.41 27.23
N ILE A 329 0.32 -16.59 25.94
CA ILE A 329 1.69 -16.64 25.40
C ILE A 329 2.40 -15.28 25.56
N SER A 330 1.68 -14.18 25.42
CA SER A 330 2.26 -12.82 25.49
C SER A 330 2.84 -12.48 26.86
N GLU A 331 2.41 -13.15 27.93
CA GLU A 331 2.97 -13.00 29.28
C GLU A 331 4.43 -13.49 29.36
N LEU A 332 4.84 -14.40 28.47
CA LEU A 332 6.22 -14.90 28.40
C LEU A 332 7.18 -13.90 27.74
N LYS A 333 6.65 -12.85 27.10
CA LYS A 333 7.45 -11.84 26.38
C LYS A 333 8.32 -11.07 27.36
N GLY A 334 9.64 -11.10 27.15
CA GLY A 334 10.63 -10.47 28.02
C GLY A 334 11.12 -11.34 29.18
N ILE A 335 10.44 -12.46 29.48
CA ILE A 335 10.86 -13.46 30.48
C ILE A 335 11.60 -14.60 29.79
N ASN A 336 10.95 -15.24 28.81
CA ASN A 336 11.54 -16.31 28.00
C ASN A 336 11.22 -16.09 26.52
N ASN A 337 12.04 -15.25 25.87
CA ASN A 337 11.81 -14.88 24.47
C ASN A 337 11.91 -16.06 23.49
N ALA A 338 12.69 -17.10 23.83
CA ALA A 338 12.84 -18.27 22.95
C ALA A 338 11.54 -19.07 22.93
N GLU A 339 11.01 -19.40 24.12
CA GLU A 339 9.74 -20.11 24.29
C GLU A 339 8.56 -19.28 23.78
N TYR A 340 8.56 -17.96 24.00
CA TYR A 340 7.57 -17.05 23.44
C TYR A 340 7.48 -17.15 21.91
N ASN A 341 8.61 -17.07 21.22
CA ASN A 341 8.64 -17.13 19.75
C ASN A 341 8.18 -18.49 19.23
N GLU A 342 8.61 -19.58 19.87
CA GLU A 342 8.22 -20.95 19.49
C GLU A 342 6.72 -21.19 19.68
N GLN A 343 6.16 -20.82 20.85
CA GLN A 343 4.73 -20.98 21.12
C GLN A 343 3.85 -20.10 20.21
N LEU A 344 4.31 -18.88 19.90
CA LEU A 344 3.63 -18.02 18.93
C LEU A 344 3.59 -18.64 17.53
N GLU A 345 4.73 -19.14 17.07
CA GLU A 345 4.84 -19.81 15.78
C GLU A 345 3.88 -21.01 15.71
N ILE A 346 3.86 -21.85 16.75
CA ILE A 346 2.94 -22.99 16.86
C ILE A 346 1.48 -22.53 16.80
N LEU A 347 1.10 -21.51 17.57
CA LEU A 347 -0.26 -20.97 17.60
C LEU A 347 -0.69 -20.48 16.22
N PHE A 348 0.18 -19.71 15.56
CA PHE A 348 -0.08 -19.10 14.26
C PHE A 348 -0.23 -20.14 13.16
N ILE A 349 0.72 -21.07 13.03
CA ILE A 349 0.61 -22.14 12.02
C ILE A 349 -0.61 -23.02 12.30
N THR A 350 -0.86 -23.40 13.56
CA THR A 350 -1.98 -24.29 13.89
C THR A 350 -3.31 -23.65 13.55
N ASN A 351 -3.47 -22.36 13.84
CA ASN A 351 -4.69 -21.63 13.47
C ASN A 351 -4.82 -21.50 11.96
N ASP A 352 -3.73 -21.17 11.25
CA ASP A 352 -3.75 -21.04 9.81
C ASP A 352 -4.02 -22.38 9.10
N LEU A 353 -3.47 -23.46 9.62
CA LEU A 353 -3.68 -24.83 9.18
C LEU A 353 -5.15 -25.21 9.23
N LYS A 354 -5.87 -24.87 10.32
CA LYS A 354 -7.33 -25.08 10.40
C LYS A 354 -8.07 -24.38 9.25
N LYS A 355 -7.72 -23.13 8.97
CA LYS A 355 -8.34 -22.33 7.90
C LYS A 355 -8.09 -22.91 6.51
N VAL A 356 -6.85 -23.29 6.20
CA VAL A 356 -6.52 -23.86 4.88
C VAL A 356 -7.04 -25.29 4.69
N SER A 357 -7.24 -26.04 5.78
CA SER A 357 -7.78 -27.41 5.75
C SER A 357 -9.26 -27.45 5.35
N LEU A 358 -9.99 -26.33 5.41
CA LEU A 358 -11.36 -26.25 4.87
C LEU A 358 -11.43 -26.53 3.35
N ASN A 359 -10.31 -26.40 2.64
CA ASN A 359 -10.21 -26.73 1.22
C ASN A 359 -8.90 -27.48 0.94
N GLU A 360 -8.83 -28.72 1.43
CA GLU A 360 -7.64 -29.56 1.35
C GLU A 360 -7.12 -29.73 -0.07
N ASN A 361 -8.01 -29.95 -1.04
CA ASN A 361 -7.63 -30.16 -2.44
C ASN A 361 -6.85 -28.97 -3.02
N LYS A 362 -7.24 -27.73 -2.67
CA LYS A 362 -6.55 -26.53 -3.13
C LYS A 362 -5.24 -26.31 -2.38
N TYR A 363 -5.22 -26.57 -1.07
CA TYR A 363 -4.12 -26.19 -0.19
C TYR A 363 -3.23 -27.35 0.28
N TYR A 364 -3.33 -28.53 -0.34
CA TYR A 364 -2.63 -29.74 0.09
C TYR A 364 -1.11 -29.55 0.28
N LYS A 365 -0.45 -28.74 -0.58
CA LYS A 365 0.99 -28.46 -0.49
C LYS A 365 1.34 -27.63 0.75
N ILE A 366 0.59 -26.56 1.02
CA ILE A 366 0.84 -25.71 2.19
C ILE A 366 0.44 -26.44 3.48
N ILE A 367 -0.63 -27.24 3.45
CA ILE A 367 -1.03 -28.13 4.55
C ILE A 367 0.11 -29.08 4.90
N LYS A 368 0.72 -29.72 3.89
CA LYS A 368 1.88 -30.60 4.09
C LYS A 368 3.06 -29.85 4.69
N PHE A 369 3.35 -28.65 4.18
CA PHE A 369 4.42 -27.79 4.70
C PHE A 369 4.20 -27.45 6.19
N TYR A 370 3.00 -27.00 6.57
CA TYR A 370 2.66 -26.71 7.96
C TYR A 370 2.74 -27.94 8.87
N LYS A 371 2.26 -29.11 8.40
CA LYS A 371 2.37 -30.35 9.16
C LYS A 371 3.84 -30.72 9.41
N ASN A 372 4.71 -30.55 8.42
CA ASN A 372 6.15 -30.78 8.59
C ASN A 372 6.76 -29.79 9.60
N LYS A 373 6.42 -28.50 9.53
CA LYS A 373 6.89 -27.50 10.50
C LYS A 373 6.46 -27.82 11.93
N LEU A 374 5.22 -28.24 12.12
CA LEU A 374 4.72 -28.65 13.44
C LEU A 374 5.35 -29.96 13.93
N VAL A 375 5.86 -30.83 13.05
CA VAL A 375 6.70 -31.98 13.43
C VAL A 375 8.10 -31.51 13.85
N GLU A 376 8.70 -30.57 13.13
CA GLU A 376 10.00 -29.95 13.47
C GLU A 376 9.93 -29.26 14.85
N LEU A 377 8.81 -28.60 15.16
CA LEU A 377 8.51 -27.96 16.45
C LEU A 377 8.08 -28.95 17.56
N GLY A 378 8.09 -30.27 17.30
CA GLY A 378 7.77 -31.29 18.31
C GLY A 378 6.29 -31.43 18.68
N VAL A 379 5.39 -30.69 18.04
CA VAL A 379 3.94 -30.69 18.33
C VAL A 379 3.22 -31.87 17.69
N MET A 380 3.67 -32.32 16.51
CA MET A 380 3.11 -33.48 15.80
C MET A 380 4.11 -34.61 15.64
N LYS A 381 3.61 -35.86 15.65
CA LYS A 381 4.42 -37.06 15.39
C LYS A 381 4.35 -37.45 13.92
N ASN A 382 5.50 -37.76 13.32
CA ASN A 382 5.55 -38.36 12.00
C ASN A 382 5.27 -39.87 12.11
N LEU A 383 4.08 -40.30 11.72
CA LEU A 383 3.74 -41.71 11.66
C LEU A 383 4.32 -42.31 10.38
N LYS A 384 5.28 -43.23 10.51
CA LYS A 384 5.75 -44.01 9.36
C LYS A 384 4.58 -44.82 8.82
N ASN A 385 4.39 -44.78 7.50
CA ASN A 385 3.36 -45.55 6.82
C ASN A 385 3.78 -47.04 6.84
N SER A 386 3.47 -47.75 7.92
CA SER A 386 3.78 -49.17 8.10
C SER A 386 2.69 -50.10 7.56
N PHE A 387 1.78 -49.59 6.74
CA PHE A 387 0.76 -50.41 6.10
C PHE A 387 1.38 -51.17 4.92
N SER A 388 1.89 -52.38 5.18
CA SER A 388 2.05 -53.39 4.14
C SER A 388 0.66 -53.82 3.72
N SER A 389 0.23 -53.48 2.51
CA SER A 389 -0.97 -54.09 1.93
C SER A 389 -0.72 -55.60 1.81
N ASN A 390 -1.20 -56.38 2.78
CA ASN A 390 -1.38 -57.83 2.63
C ASN A 390 -2.60 -58.07 1.72
N ILE A 391 -2.55 -57.52 0.50
CA ILE A 391 -3.42 -57.95 -0.57
C ILE A 391 -2.57 -58.89 -1.41
N ASN A 392 -2.67 -60.17 -1.10
CA ASN A 392 -2.41 -61.21 -2.09
C ASN A 392 -3.43 -60.97 -3.23
N LEU A 393 -3.03 -60.17 -4.21
CA LEU A 393 -3.64 -60.21 -5.54
C LEU A 393 -3.32 -61.60 -6.07
N HIS A 394 -4.23 -62.55 -5.83
CA HIS A 394 -4.26 -63.79 -6.58
C HIS A 394 -4.38 -63.39 -8.05
N SER A 395 -3.27 -63.48 -8.76
CA SER A 395 -3.21 -63.45 -10.21
C SER A 395 -3.92 -64.70 -10.73
N THR A 396 -5.24 -64.69 -10.79
CA THR A 396 -5.99 -65.64 -11.62
C THR A 396 -5.94 -65.16 -13.05
N SER A 397 -4.79 -65.40 -13.68
CA SER A 397 -4.72 -65.61 -15.12
C SER A 397 -5.64 -66.78 -15.48
N LYS A 398 -6.83 -66.51 -16.05
CA LYS A 398 -7.58 -67.53 -16.80
C LYS A 398 -8.53 -66.91 -17.83
N LYS A 399 -8.09 -67.05 -19.09
CA LYS A 399 -8.84 -67.20 -20.34
C LYS A 399 -9.66 -66.02 -20.86
N LEU A 400 -9.05 -65.37 -21.85
CA LEU A 400 -9.74 -64.91 -23.07
C LEU A 400 -10.77 -65.97 -23.53
N CYS A 401 -12.05 -65.64 -23.47
CA CYS A 401 -13.06 -66.30 -24.28
C CYS A 401 -13.14 -65.58 -25.63
N ARG A 402 -12.60 -66.22 -26.66
CA ARG A 402 -13.11 -66.11 -28.03
C ARG A 402 -14.28 -67.09 -28.18
N LYS A 403 -15.47 -66.59 -28.47
CA LYS A 403 -16.29 -67.00 -29.62
C LYS A 403 -17.37 -65.97 -29.86
#